data_AF-A0A7R9LFR7-F1
#
_entry.id   AF-A0A7R9LFR7-F1
#
_cell.length_a   1.000
_cell.length_b   1.000
_cell.length_c   1.000
_cell.angle_alpha   90.00
_cell.angle_beta   90.00
_cell.angle_gamma   90.00
#
_symmetry.space_group_name_H-M   'P 1'
#
loop_
_entity.id
_entity.type
_entity.pdbx_description
1 polymer ?
#
loop_
_entity_poly.entity_id
_entity_poly.type
_entity_poly.pdbx_seq_one_letter_code
_entity_poly.pdbx_strand_id
1 'polypeptide(L)'
;MNKYLAEFIGTFWLVFGGCGSAIFAAAFPELGIGFAGVALAFGLTVLTGAFALGHISGGHFNPAVSVGLWVGGRFNAKDLAPYIIAQVIGGILAAFVLRDSQELVDSPAMALINVHLLALPRLPSLIQHEVLLWLYLLKQQH
;
A
#
# COMPACT_ATOMS: atom_id res chain seq x y z
N MET A 1 -24.94 -8.80 2.65
CA MET A 1 -23.99 -7.85 2.01
C MET A 1 -23.87 -8.20 0.53
N ASN A 2 -23.70 -7.22 -0.36
CA ASN A 2 -23.54 -7.46 -1.81
C ASN A 2 -22.10 -7.93 -2.13
N LYS A 3 -21.94 -8.87 -3.07
CA LYS A 3 -20.63 -9.40 -3.54
C LYS A 3 -19.67 -8.30 -4.01
N TYR A 4 -20.16 -7.25 -4.67
CA TYR A 4 -19.30 -6.14 -5.12
C TYR A 4 -18.77 -5.32 -3.94
N LEU A 5 -19.59 -5.13 -2.91
CA LEU A 5 -19.15 -4.45 -1.69
C LEU A 5 -18.13 -5.29 -0.91
N ALA A 6 -18.30 -6.62 -0.90
CA ALA A 6 -17.32 -7.53 -0.31
C ALA A 6 -15.97 -7.46 -1.04
N GLU A 7 -15.96 -7.43 -2.37
CA GLU A 7 -14.73 -7.24 -3.16
C GLU A 7 -14.07 -5.88 -2.91
N PHE A 8 -14.86 -4.81 -2.85
CA PHE A 8 -14.37 -3.47 -2.50
C PHE A 8 -13.70 -3.46 -1.11
N ILE A 9 -14.36 -3.97 -0.07
CA ILE A 9 -13.82 -4.00 1.30
C ILE A 9 -12.57 -4.88 1.36
N GLY A 10 -12.61 -6.05 0.71
CA GLY A 10 -11.47 -6.97 0.72
C GLY A 10 -10.24 -6.40 -0.01
N THR A 11 -10.42 -5.74 -1.16
CA THR A 11 -9.29 -5.06 -1.84
C THR A 11 -8.81 -3.84 -1.06
N PHE A 12 -9.72 -3.07 -0.44
CA PHE A 12 -9.32 -2.01 0.48
C PHE A 12 -8.43 -2.57 1.60
N TRP A 13 -8.85 -3.66 2.24
CA TRP A 13 -8.09 -4.31 3.32
C TRP A 13 -6.73 -4.82 2.86
N LEU A 14 -6.67 -5.43 1.67
CA LEU A 14 -5.45 -5.92 1.05
C LEU A 14 -4.44 -4.79 0.82
N VAL A 15 -4.87 -3.69 0.19
CA VAL A 15 -4.00 -2.56 -0.10
C VAL A 15 -3.64 -1.81 1.18
N PHE A 16 -4.60 -1.57 2.06
CA PHE A 16 -4.37 -0.84 3.31
C PHE A 16 -3.38 -1.59 4.22
N GLY A 17 -3.59 -2.88 4.47
CA GLY A 17 -2.71 -3.67 5.33
C GLY A 17 -1.36 -3.97 4.68
N GLY A 18 -1.36 -4.42 3.42
CA GLY A 18 -0.14 -4.74 2.69
C GLY A 18 0.75 -3.53 2.45
N CYS A 19 0.25 -2.52 1.72
CA CYS A 19 1.02 -1.31 1.43
C CYS A 19 1.25 -0.47 2.70
N GLY A 20 0.29 -0.40 3.62
CA GLY A 20 0.47 0.31 4.90
C GLY A 20 1.59 -0.30 5.73
N SER A 21 1.71 -1.63 5.79
CA SER A 21 2.85 -2.28 6.48
C SER A 21 4.19 -1.92 5.82
N ALA A 22 4.23 -1.81 4.49
CA ALA A 22 5.43 -1.43 3.76
C ALA A 22 5.83 0.03 4.04
N ILE A 23 4.84 0.92 4.02
CA ILE A 23 5.03 2.36 4.20
C ILE A 23 5.42 2.70 5.65
N PHE A 24 4.72 2.13 6.63
CA PHE A 24 4.84 2.56 8.03
C PHE A 24 5.79 1.71 8.87
N ALA A 25 6.05 0.45 8.49
CA ALA A 25 6.72 -0.50 9.38
C ALA A 25 7.92 -1.24 8.76
N ALA A 26 8.07 -1.30 7.43
CA ALA A 26 9.12 -2.10 6.80
C ALA A 26 10.54 -1.69 7.22
N ALA A 27 10.80 -0.38 7.28
CA ALA A 27 12.12 0.19 7.54
C ALA A 27 12.18 0.98 8.86
N PHE A 28 11.33 0.65 9.84
CA PHE A 28 11.39 1.30 11.14
C PHE A 28 12.75 1.01 11.82
N PRO A 29 13.44 2.01 12.42
CA PRO A 29 14.76 1.80 13.01
C PRO A 29 14.75 0.71 14.09
N GLU A 30 15.70 -0.22 14.02
CA GLU A 30 15.90 -1.36 14.94
C GLU A 30 14.76 -2.40 15.03
N LEU A 31 13.51 -2.02 14.70
CA LEU A 31 12.30 -2.83 14.89
C LEU A 31 11.47 -3.01 13.61
N GLY A 32 12.02 -2.64 12.45
CA GLY A 32 11.35 -2.75 11.16
C GLY A 32 11.00 -4.19 10.81
N ILE A 33 9.84 -4.38 10.17
CA ILE A 33 9.34 -5.72 9.83
C ILE A 33 10.02 -6.31 8.58
N GLY A 34 10.75 -5.49 7.82
CA GLY A 34 11.44 -5.88 6.58
C GLY A 34 10.53 -6.49 5.51
N PHE A 35 11.12 -7.05 4.47
CA PHE A 35 10.35 -7.67 3.37
C PHE A 35 9.55 -8.89 3.81
N ALA A 36 10.07 -9.67 4.77
CA ALA A 36 9.37 -10.84 5.29
C ALA A 36 8.06 -10.45 5.99
N GLY A 37 8.09 -9.41 6.83
CA GLY A 37 6.89 -8.91 7.51
C GLY A 37 5.88 -8.30 6.55
N VAL A 38 6.34 -7.57 5.53
CA VAL A 38 5.44 -7.05 4.48
C VAL A 38 4.77 -8.18 3.70
N ALA A 39 5.52 -9.20 3.29
CA ALA A 39 4.97 -10.37 2.62
C ALA A 39 3.93 -11.10 3.50
N LEU A 40 4.21 -11.23 4.79
CA LEU A 40 3.29 -11.81 5.76
C LEU A 40 2.02 -10.95 5.94
N ALA A 41 2.15 -9.62 5.96
CA ALA A 41 1.00 -8.72 6.03
C ALA A 41 0.09 -8.87 4.80
N PHE A 42 0.65 -8.89 3.58
CA PHE A 42 -0.13 -9.19 2.37
C PHE A 42 -0.82 -10.55 2.45
N GLY A 43 -0.10 -11.61 2.85
CA GLY A 43 -0.69 -12.94 3.02
C GLY A 43 -1.84 -12.97 4.03
N LEU A 44 -1.66 -12.31 5.18
CA LEU A 44 -2.68 -12.25 6.23
C LEU A 44 -3.90 -11.42 5.83
N THR A 45 -3.73 -10.32 5.08
CA THR A 45 -4.88 -9.56 4.58
C THR A 45 -5.75 -10.38 3.64
N VAL A 46 -5.13 -11.18 2.75
CA VAL A 46 -5.86 -12.11 1.88
C VAL A 46 -6.53 -13.21 2.71
N LEU A 47 -5.82 -13.83 3.66
CA LEU A 47 -6.36 -14.89 4.52
C LEU A 47 -7.56 -14.40 5.33
N THR A 48 -7.40 -13.30 6.05
CA THR A 48 -8.47 -12.73 6.89
C THR A 48 -9.64 -12.23 6.04
N GLY A 49 -9.35 -11.58 4.91
CA GLY A 49 -10.37 -11.19 3.92
C GLY A 49 -11.15 -12.38 3.37
N ALA A 50 -10.47 -13.48 3.04
CA ALA A 50 -11.12 -14.69 2.51
C ALA A 50 -12.01 -15.37 3.56
N PHE A 51 -11.56 -15.47 4.82
CA PHE A 51 -12.40 -15.98 5.91
C PHE A 51 -13.61 -15.09 6.17
N ALA A 52 -13.42 -13.76 6.19
CA ALA A 52 -14.48 -12.82 6.51
C ALA A 52 -15.48 -12.61 5.36
N LEU A 53 -15.03 -12.60 4.11
CA LEU A 53 -15.80 -12.13 2.95
C LEU A 53 -15.88 -13.14 1.81
N GLY A 54 -15.05 -14.18 1.81
CA GLY A 54 -14.97 -15.16 0.71
C GLY A 54 -16.28 -15.90 0.46
N HIS A 55 -17.02 -16.23 1.51
CA HIS A 55 -18.35 -16.85 1.40
C HIS A 55 -19.42 -15.96 0.72
N ILE A 56 -19.15 -14.65 0.55
CA ILE A 56 -20.08 -13.68 -0.05
C ILE A 56 -19.75 -13.46 -1.54
N SER A 57 -18.47 -13.26 -1.89
CA SER A 57 -18.05 -12.91 -3.26
C SER A 57 -17.18 -13.94 -3.97
N GLY A 58 -16.69 -14.96 -3.26
CA GLY A 58 -15.56 -15.80 -3.71
C GLY A 58 -14.19 -15.27 -3.29
N GLY A 59 -14.13 -14.04 -2.77
CA GLY A 59 -12.94 -13.43 -2.16
C GLY A 59 -11.77 -13.27 -3.12
N HIS A 60 -12.00 -12.67 -4.28
CA HIS A 60 -10.95 -12.50 -5.29
C HIS A 60 -9.98 -11.39 -4.89
N PHE A 61 -10.54 -10.24 -4.47
CA PHE A 61 -9.87 -9.02 -4.02
C PHE A 61 -8.81 -8.47 -4.99
N ASN A 62 -8.77 -8.99 -6.22
CA ASN A 62 -7.73 -8.76 -7.19
C ASN A 62 -8.27 -9.00 -8.62
N PRO A 63 -8.07 -8.04 -9.54
CA PRO A 63 -8.47 -8.19 -10.94
C PRO A 63 -7.86 -9.40 -11.64
N ALA A 64 -6.57 -9.69 -11.42
CA ALA A 64 -5.87 -10.82 -12.03
C ALA A 64 -6.43 -12.17 -11.55
N VAL A 65 -6.81 -12.27 -10.27
CA VAL A 65 -7.47 -13.47 -9.72
C VAL A 65 -8.84 -13.65 -10.36
N SER A 66 -9.61 -12.57 -10.51
CA SER A 66 -10.94 -12.61 -11.15
C SER A 66 -10.86 -13.05 -12.61
N VAL A 67 -9.90 -12.51 -13.36
CA VAL A 67 -9.62 -12.92 -14.74
C VAL A 67 -9.17 -14.38 -14.79
N GLY A 68 -8.26 -14.80 -13.91
CA GLY A 68 -7.77 -16.18 -13.85
C GLY A 68 -8.89 -17.20 -13.59
N LEU A 69 -9.81 -16.88 -12.66
CA LEU A 69 -10.97 -17.73 -12.38
C LEU A 69 -11.97 -17.74 -13.53
N TRP A 70 -12.14 -16.62 -14.23
CA TRP A 70 -12.97 -16.55 -15.44
C TRP A 70 -12.40 -17.42 -16.57
N VAL A 71 -11.10 -17.27 -16.87
CA VAL A 71 -10.38 -18.11 -17.86
C VAL A 71 -10.44 -19.58 -17.47
N GLY A 72 -10.34 -19.89 -16.17
CA GLY A 72 -10.48 -21.24 -15.62
C GLY A 72 -11.91 -21.78 -15.59
N GLY A 73 -12.91 -21.06 -16.08
CA GLY A 73 -14.32 -21.49 -16.11
C GLY A 73 -15.00 -21.55 -14.73
N ARG A 74 -14.40 -20.91 -13.71
CA ARG A 74 -14.87 -20.90 -12.31
C ARG A 74 -15.57 -19.60 -11.92
N PHE A 75 -15.72 -18.65 -12.84
CA PHE A 75 -16.33 -17.36 -12.58
C PHE A 75 -17.12 -16.84 -13.79
N ASN A 76 -18.26 -16.19 -13.53
CA ASN A 76 -19.15 -15.72 -14.58
C ASN A 76 -18.60 -14.46 -15.25
N ALA A 77 -18.51 -14.48 -16.59
CA ALA A 77 -18.03 -13.34 -17.37
C ALA A 77 -18.80 -12.03 -17.12
N LYS A 78 -20.11 -12.14 -16.83
CA LYS A 78 -20.97 -10.96 -16.56
C LYS A 78 -20.57 -10.21 -15.28
N ASP A 79 -19.95 -10.91 -14.34
CA ASP A 79 -19.54 -10.35 -13.05
C ASP A 79 -18.10 -9.81 -13.07
N LEU A 80 -17.34 -10.09 -14.13
CA LEU A 80 -15.91 -9.77 -14.22
C LEU A 80 -15.65 -8.26 -14.16
N ALA A 81 -16.26 -7.48 -15.05
CA ALA A 81 -16.05 -6.03 -15.06
C ALA A 81 -16.54 -5.36 -13.75
N PRO A 82 -17.75 -5.68 -13.22
CA PRO A 82 -18.18 -5.17 -11.91
C PRO A 82 -17.23 -5.49 -10.76
N TYR A 83 -16.65 -6.70 -10.71
CA TYR A 83 -15.67 -7.08 -9.70
C TYR A 83 -14.41 -6.22 -9.80
N ILE A 84 -13.85 -6.09 -11.01
CA ILE A 84 -12.63 -5.30 -11.25
C ILE A 84 -12.85 -3.84 -10.86
N ILE A 85 -14.00 -3.25 -11.20
CA ILE A 85 -14.34 -1.88 -10.81
C ILE A 85 -14.39 -1.75 -9.28
N ALA A 86 -15.09 -2.66 -8.59
CA ALA A 86 -15.16 -2.63 -7.13
C ALA A 86 -13.79 -2.75 -6.46
N GLN A 87 -12.94 -3.65 -6.96
CA GLN A 87 -11.58 -3.88 -6.47
C GLN A 87 -10.71 -2.63 -6.68
N VAL A 88 -10.73 -2.04 -7.90
CA VAL A 88 -9.95 -0.84 -8.22
C VAL A 88 -10.37 0.35 -7.35
N ILE A 89 -11.68 0.60 -7.18
CA ILE A 89 -12.16 1.67 -6.32
C ILE A 89 -11.75 1.41 -4.86
N GLY A 90 -11.83 0.17 -4.37
CA GLY A 90 -11.39 -0.21 -3.02
C GLY A 90 -9.90 0.04 -2.80
N GLY A 91 -9.07 -0.36 -3.76
CA GLY A 91 -7.62 -0.13 -3.72
C GLY A 91 -7.25 1.36 -3.78
N ILE A 92 -7.92 2.15 -4.63
CA ILE A 92 -7.72 3.60 -4.72
C ILE A 92 -8.09 4.27 -3.39
N LEU A 93 -9.22 3.90 -2.79
CA LEU A 93 -9.63 4.48 -1.51
C LEU A 93 -8.64 4.12 -0.39
N ALA A 94 -8.15 2.88 -0.34
CA ALA A 94 -7.11 2.50 0.61
C ALA A 94 -5.83 3.31 0.43
N ALA A 95 -5.36 3.46 -0.82
CA ALA A 95 -4.19 4.29 -1.13
C ALA A 95 -4.41 5.76 -0.74
N PHE A 96 -5.60 6.31 -0.96
CA PHE A 96 -5.95 7.66 -0.54
C PHE A 96 -5.88 7.82 0.99
N VAL A 97 -6.45 6.88 1.75
CA VAL A 97 -6.40 6.89 3.23
C VAL A 97 -4.95 6.76 3.73
N LEU A 98 -4.15 5.90 3.10
CA LEU A 98 -2.73 5.75 3.46
C LEU A 98 -1.95 7.05 3.21
N ARG A 99 -2.21 7.73 2.08
CA ARG A 99 -1.58 9.01 1.75
C ARG A 99 -1.93 10.10 2.77
N ASP A 100 -3.22 10.25 3.10
CA ASP A 100 -3.67 11.20 4.12
C ASP A 100 -3.07 10.89 5.50
N SER A 101 -2.97 9.60 5.85
CA SER A 101 -2.32 9.15 7.09
C SER A 101 -0.83 9.47 7.13
N GLN A 102 -0.13 9.46 5.99
CA GLN A 102 1.27 9.92 5.92
C GLN A 102 1.40 11.42 6.14
N GLU A 103 0.47 12.25 5.63
CA GLU A 103 0.53 13.70 5.85
C GLU A 103 0.48 14.08 7.34
N LEU A 104 -0.17 13.26 8.19
CA LEU A 104 -0.16 13.42 9.65
C LEU A 104 1.19 13.02 10.29
N VAL A 105 1.86 12.00 9.76
CA VAL A 105 3.19 11.55 10.23
C VAL A 105 4.29 12.51 9.76
N ASP A 106 4.16 13.04 8.54
CA ASP A 106 5.08 14.02 7.94
C ASP A 106 4.79 15.46 8.39
N SER A 107 3.77 15.67 9.23
CA SER A 107 3.42 16.96 9.80
C SER A 107 4.65 17.63 10.44
N PRO A 108 4.83 18.95 10.26
CA PRO A 108 5.97 19.67 10.81
C PRO A 108 6.11 19.51 12.33
N ALA A 109 5.04 19.20 13.06
CA ALA A 109 5.09 18.90 14.49
C ALA A 109 5.87 17.60 14.82
N MET A 110 5.71 16.54 14.02
CA MET A 110 6.49 15.30 14.15
C MET A 110 7.91 15.46 13.62
N ALA A 111 8.08 16.31 12.60
CA ALA A 111 9.40 16.70 12.13
C ALA A 111 10.20 17.45 13.23
N LEU A 112 9.58 18.28 14.06
CA LEU A 112 10.26 18.97 15.16
C LEU A 112 10.78 18.01 16.25
N ILE A 113 10.13 16.86 16.44
CA ILE A 113 10.61 15.78 17.33
C ILE A 113 11.84 15.07 16.72
N ASN A 114 11.87 14.89 15.39
CA ASN A 114 13.01 14.31 14.67
C ASN A 114 14.16 15.30 14.38
N VAL A 115 13.89 16.60 14.37
CA VAL A 115 14.88 17.65 14.05
C VAL A 115 15.97 17.78 15.12
N HIS A 116 15.81 17.19 16.31
CA HIS A 116 16.93 17.07 17.26
C HIS A 116 18.05 16.10 16.78
N LEU A 117 17.84 15.35 15.69
CA LEU A 117 18.83 14.43 15.11
C LEU A 117 19.33 14.83 13.71
N LEU A 118 18.72 15.79 13.02
CA LEU A 118 19.15 16.21 11.67
C LEU A 118 19.10 17.74 11.52
N ALA A 119 20.06 18.42 12.13
CA ALA A 119 20.32 19.84 11.89
C ALA A 119 21.09 20.02 10.56
N LEU A 120 20.37 20.16 9.44
CA LEU A 120 20.88 20.85 8.25
C LEU A 120 19.77 21.71 7.59
N PRO A 121 20.11 22.91 7.07
CA PRO A 121 19.14 23.90 6.60
C PRO A 121 18.41 23.46 5.32
N ARG A 122 17.08 23.57 5.34
CA ARG A 122 16.16 23.24 4.24
C ARG A 122 16.29 24.26 3.10
N LEU A 123 16.66 23.81 1.90
CA LEU A 123 16.41 24.51 0.62
C LEU A 123 15.21 23.86 -0.10
N PRO A 124 14.52 24.59 -1.01
CA PRO A 124 13.36 24.09 -1.75
C PRO A 124 13.66 22.79 -2.52
N SER A 125 12.66 21.89 -2.60
CA SER A 125 12.78 20.51 -3.10
C SER A 125 13.41 20.36 -4.49
N LEU A 126 13.25 21.35 -5.37
CA LEU A 126 13.88 21.38 -6.70
C LEU A 126 15.41 21.54 -6.64
N ILE A 127 15.95 22.26 -5.65
CA ILE A 127 17.40 22.45 -5.48
C ILE A 127 18.02 21.26 -4.73
N GLN A 128 17.26 20.59 -3.86
CA GLN A 128 17.76 19.43 -3.11
C GLN A 128 18.10 18.25 -4.02
N HIS A 129 17.30 17.99 -5.07
CA HIS A 129 17.59 16.90 -6.01
C HIS A 129 18.86 17.17 -6.84
N GLU A 130 19.11 18.40 -7.28
CA GLU A 130 20.32 18.72 -8.03
C GLU A 130 21.58 18.72 -7.16
N VAL A 131 21.53 19.29 -5.95
CA VAL A 131 22.68 19.34 -5.04
C VAL A 131 23.08 17.95 -4.52
N LEU A 132 22.12 17.08 -4.24
CA LEU A 132 22.40 15.69 -3.84
C LEU A 132 23.01 14.87 -4.98
N LEU A 133 22.61 15.11 -6.23
CA LEU A 133 23.22 14.46 -7.40
C LEU A 133 24.69 14.88 -7.56
N TRP A 134 24.99 16.18 -7.38
CA TRP A 134 26.37 16.70 -7.42
C TRP A 134 27.25 16.16 -6.29
N LEU A 135 26.74 16.08 -5.05
CA LEU A 135 27.49 15.52 -3.92
C LEU A 135 27.71 14.00 -4.04
N TYR A 136 26.74 13.27 -4.61
CA TYR A 136 26.89 11.84 -4.92
C TYR A 136 27.98 11.60 -5.97
N LEU A 137 28.02 12.43 -7.03
CA LEU A 137 29.04 12.34 -8.07
C LEU A 137 30.45 12.72 -7.57
N LEU A 138 30.57 13.70 -6.68
CA LEU A 138 31.84 14.07 -6.05
C LEU A 138 32.38 12.98 -5.12
N LYS A 139 31.50 12.20 -4.48
CA LYS A 139 31.90 11.07 -3.62
C LYS A 139 32.38 9.84 -4.41
N GLN A 140 32.14 9.80 -5.72
CA GLN A 140 32.59 8.72 -6.62
C GLN A 140 33.96 9.00 -7.27
N GLN A 141 34.60 10.14 -6.94
CA GLN A 141 35.91 10.54 -7.49
C GLN A 141 37.08 10.31 -6.52
N HIS A 142 36.85 9.63 -5.40
CA HIS A 142 37.91 9.18 -4.46
C HIS A 142 37.62 7.78 -3.92
#